data_AF-A0A194XAZ5-F1
#
_entry.id   AF-A0A194XAZ5-F1
#
_cell.length_a   1.000
_cell.length_b   1.000
_cell.length_c   1.000
_cell.angle_alpha   90.00
_cell.angle_beta   90.00
_cell.angle_gamma   90.00
#
_symmetry.space_group_name_H-M   'P 1'
#
loop_
_entity.id
_entity.type
_entity.pdbx_description
1 polymer ?
#
loop_
_entity_poly.entity_id
_entity_poly.type
_entity_poly.pdbx_seq_one_letter_code
_entity_poly.pdbx_strand_id
1 'polypeptide(L)'
;ILTSCSVVAVSVMALAPNNAGAKDVGNGQGQQFTTGGCVADADCRSTCCAEISGSGLGICSAVGAATQNGKEGCGFADPNAAATIAAAQAQVAKQGFKFRA
;
A
#
# COMPACT_ATOMS: atom_id res chain seq x y z
N ILE A 1 15.12 46.14 -0.78
CA ILE A 1 14.26 45.42 -1.76
C ILE A 1 14.37 43.94 -1.41
N LEU A 2 13.43 43.48 -0.59
CA LEU A 2 13.24 42.07 -0.25
C LEU A 2 12.57 41.39 -1.45
N THR A 3 13.20 40.35 -1.99
CA THR A 3 12.48 39.42 -2.87
C THR A 3 12.69 38.01 -2.34
N SER A 4 11.90 37.67 -1.32
CA SER A 4 11.76 36.33 -0.79
C SER A 4 10.94 35.50 -1.76
N CYS A 5 11.60 34.77 -2.67
CA CYS A 5 10.95 33.65 -3.35
C CYS A 5 10.83 32.50 -2.36
N SER A 6 9.62 32.31 -1.82
CA SER A 6 9.28 31.14 -1.03
C SER A 6 9.40 29.90 -1.91
N VAL A 7 10.30 28.99 -1.55
CA VAL A 7 10.35 27.64 -2.13
C VAL A 7 9.19 26.83 -1.53
N VAL A 8 8.11 26.68 -2.28
CA VAL A 8 7.12 25.63 -1.99
C VAL A 8 7.76 24.31 -2.41
N ALA A 9 8.33 23.59 -1.45
CA ALA A 9 8.73 22.20 -1.67
C ALA A 9 7.45 21.37 -1.84
N VAL A 10 7.08 21.09 -3.10
CA VAL A 10 6.02 20.14 -3.42
C VAL A 10 6.59 18.74 -3.15
N SER A 11 6.41 18.24 -1.94
CA SER A 11 6.67 16.84 -1.62
C SER A 11 5.74 15.97 -2.46
N VAL A 12 6.31 15.23 -3.40
CA VAL A 12 5.60 14.16 -4.10
C VAL A 12 5.10 13.17 -3.06
N MET A 13 3.78 13.08 -2.90
CA MET A 13 3.14 12.07 -2.06
C MET A 13 3.31 10.74 -2.80
N ALA A 14 4.45 10.08 -2.60
CA ALA A 14 4.65 8.73 -3.11
C ALA A 14 3.53 7.85 -2.53
N LEU A 15 2.75 7.21 -3.40
CA LEU A 15 1.75 6.26 -2.93
C LEU A 15 2.48 5.15 -2.18
N ALA A 16 2.03 4.88 -0.97
CA ALA A 16 2.52 3.78 -0.16
C ALA A 16 1.30 3.05 0.43
N PRO A 17 1.39 1.72 0.61
CA PRO A 17 0.35 0.99 1.29
C PRO A 17 0.15 1.44 2.74
N ASN A 18 -1.10 1.49 3.18
CA ASN A 18 -1.47 1.84 4.54
C ASN A 18 -1.07 0.73 5.53
N ASN A 19 -0.41 1.12 6.61
CA ASN A 19 0.16 0.21 7.60
C ASN A 19 -0.88 -0.45 8.53
N ALA A 20 -2.11 0.07 8.67
CA ALA A 20 -3.12 -0.44 9.61
C ALA A 20 -3.55 -1.89 9.31
N GLY A 21 -3.52 -2.28 8.03
CA GLY A 21 -3.80 -3.65 7.57
C GLY A 21 -2.55 -4.52 7.46
N ALA A 22 -1.40 -4.13 8.00
CA ALA A 22 -0.14 -4.87 7.79
C ALA A 22 -0.22 -6.33 8.27
N LYS A 23 -1.04 -6.63 9.29
CA LYS A 23 -1.23 -7.99 9.82
C LYS A 23 -1.94 -8.94 8.84
N ASP A 24 -2.64 -8.39 7.85
CA ASP A 24 -3.50 -9.14 6.93
C ASP A 24 -2.90 -9.22 5.50
N VAL A 25 -1.70 -8.67 5.28
CA VAL A 25 -0.99 -8.76 3.99
C VAL A 25 -0.58 -10.21 3.70
N GLY A 26 -0.96 -10.74 2.53
CA GLY A 26 -0.60 -12.08 2.08
C GLY A 26 -1.38 -13.21 2.75
N ASN A 27 -2.47 -12.91 3.46
CA ASN A 27 -3.32 -13.93 4.07
C ASN A 27 -4.34 -14.51 3.09
N GLY A 28 -4.59 -13.87 1.94
CA GLY A 28 -5.52 -14.34 0.92
C GLY A 28 -6.99 -14.39 1.35
N GLN A 29 -7.38 -13.65 2.40
CA GLN A 29 -8.74 -13.70 2.97
C GLN A 29 -9.59 -12.46 2.61
N GLY A 30 -9.13 -11.60 1.70
CA GLY A 30 -9.88 -10.43 1.25
C GLY A 30 -10.14 -9.41 2.37
N GLN A 31 -9.24 -9.31 3.36
CA GLN A 31 -9.42 -8.44 4.53
C GLN A 31 -8.82 -7.05 4.34
N GLN A 32 -7.96 -6.87 3.34
CA GLN A 32 -7.35 -5.58 3.06
C GLN A 32 -8.37 -4.63 2.43
N PHE A 33 -8.47 -3.44 3.01
CA PHE A 33 -9.29 -2.36 2.48
C PHE A 33 -8.53 -1.58 1.39
N THR A 34 -9.22 -0.73 0.65
CA THR A 34 -8.59 0.21 -0.29
C THR A 34 -7.46 0.97 0.41
N THR A 35 -6.33 1.11 -0.27
CA THR A 35 -5.03 1.59 0.21
C THR A 35 -4.21 0.63 1.08
N GLY A 36 -4.76 -0.51 1.52
CA GLY A 36 -4.00 -1.54 2.21
C GLY A 36 -2.95 -2.21 1.30
N GLY A 37 -1.89 -2.76 1.89
CA GLY A 37 -0.89 -3.52 1.13
C GLY A 37 -1.41 -4.87 0.67
N CYS A 38 -0.95 -5.36 -0.47
CA CYS A 38 -1.32 -6.67 -1.00
C CYS A 38 -0.17 -7.28 -1.78
N VAL A 39 -0.14 -8.62 -1.84
CA VAL A 39 0.74 -9.39 -2.71
C VAL A 39 -0.05 -10.10 -3.82
N ALA A 40 -1.37 -10.21 -3.68
CA ALA A 40 -2.29 -10.69 -4.70
C ALA A 40 -3.70 -10.09 -4.53
N ASP A 41 -4.55 -10.18 -5.57
CA ASP A 41 -5.95 -9.75 -5.51
C ASP A 41 -6.73 -10.38 -4.34
N ALA A 42 -6.37 -11.61 -3.97
CA ALA A 42 -6.98 -12.35 -2.87
C ALA A 42 -6.81 -11.69 -1.50
N ASP A 43 -5.84 -10.79 -1.32
CA ASP A 43 -5.68 -10.03 -0.07
C ASP A 43 -6.74 -8.93 0.06
N CYS A 44 -7.21 -8.40 -1.07
CA CYS A 44 -8.05 -7.20 -1.13
C CYS A 44 -9.54 -7.54 -1.11
N ARG A 45 -10.30 -6.84 -0.27
CA ARG A 45 -11.76 -6.92 -0.28
C ARG A 45 -12.40 -6.45 -1.60
N SER A 46 -11.71 -5.56 -2.30
CA SER A 46 -12.07 -5.09 -3.64
C SER A 46 -11.65 -6.03 -4.76
N THR A 47 -11.04 -7.18 -4.43
CA THR A 47 -10.46 -8.15 -5.37
C THR A 47 -9.55 -7.51 -6.41
N CYS A 48 -8.86 -6.43 -6.03
CA CYS A 48 -8.00 -5.66 -6.91
C CYS A 48 -6.77 -5.18 -6.14
N CYS A 49 -5.68 -5.90 -6.33
CA CYS A 49 -4.34 -5.52 -5.95
C CYS A 49 -3.68 -4.84 -7.15
N ALA A 50 -3.36 -3.55 -7.02
CA ALA A 50 -2.74 -2.79 -8.09
C ALA A 50 -1.28 -2.48 -7.75
N GLU A 51 -0.38 -2.64 -8.73
CA GLU A 51 1.00 -2.19 -8.54
C GLU A 51 1.04 -0.65 -8.47
N ILE A 52 1.85 -0.11 -7.58
CA ILE A 52 2.29 1.29 -7.64
C ILE A 52 3.52 1.36 -8.57
N SER A 53 3.40 2.06 -9.69
CA SER A 53 4.42 2.15 -10.73
C SER A 53 5.82 2.40 -10.17
N GLY A 54 6.75 1.49 -10.49
CA GLY A 54 8.17 1.66 -10.18
C GLY A 54 8.53 1.40 -8.71
N SER A 55 7.58 0.95 -7.88
CA SER A 55 7.85 0.54 -6.50
C SER A 55 7.96 -0.98 -6.33
N GLY A 56 7.36 -1.77 -7.24
CA GLY A 56 7.21 -3.21 -7.07
C GLY A 56 6.30 -3.60 -5.90
N LEU A 57 5.50 -2.67 -5.37
CA LEU A 57 4.59 -2.91 -4.25
C LEU A 57 3.13 -2.88 -4.73
N GLY A 58 2.34 -3.80 -4.18
CA GLY A 58 0.90 -3.88 -4.39
C GLY A 58 0.12 -3.04 -3.38
N ILE A 59 -0.92 -2.37 -3.86
CA ILE A 59 -1.88 -1.65 -3.04
C ILE A 59 -3.31 -2.00 -3.46
N CYS A 60 -4.15 -2.32 -2.50
CA CYS A 60 -5.55 -2.59 -2.76
C CYS A 60 -6.22 -1.33 -3.32
N SER A 61 -6.81 -1.43 -4.50
CA SER A 61 -7.49 -0.33 -5.16
C SER A 61 -8.96 -0.67 -5.39
N ALA A 62 -9.79 0.36 -5.55
CA ALA A 62 -11.09 0.15 -6.20
C ALA A 62 -10.84 -0.13 -7.68
N VAL A 63 -11.62 -1.03 -8.29
CA VAL A 63 -11.43 -1.43 -9.69
C VAL A 63 -11.43 -0.22 -10.64
N GLY A 64 -12.34 0.74 -10.45
CA GLY A 64 -12.39 1.97 -11.25
C GLY A 64 -11.23 2.95 -11.04
N ALA A 65 -10.40 2.75 -10.01
CA ALA A 65 -9.23 3.56 -9.69
C ALA A 65 -7.91 2.80 -9.84
N ALA A 66 -7.93 1.60 -10.40
CA ALA A 66 -6.76 0.72 -10.48
C ALA A 66 -5.63 1.24 -11.37
N THR A 67 -5.91 2.19 -12.26
CA THR A 67 -4.91 2.85 -13.15
C THR A 67 -4.69 4.33 -12.83
N GLN A 68 -5.31 4.81 -11.75
CA GLN A 68 -5.23 6.21 -11.35
C GLN A 68 -4.09 6.42 -10.34
N ASN A 69 -3.52 7.63 -10.33
CA ASN A 69 -2.52 8.04 -9.36
C ASN A 69 -1.28 7.11 -9.37
N GLY A 70 -0.72 6.83 -10.55
CA GLY A 70 0.51 6.03 -10.68
C GLY A 70 0.32 4.55 -10.32
N LYS A 71 -0.87 3.99 -10.57
CA LYS A 71 -1.13 2.56 -10.44
C LYS A 71 -1.20 1.91 -11.82
N GLU A 72 -0.91 0.61 -11.90
CA GLU A 72 -0.76 -0.09 -13.19
C GLU A 72 -1.90 -1.06 -13.52
N GLY A 73 -2.97 -1.10 -12.71
CA GLY A 73 -4.12 -2.00 -12.89
C GLY A 73 -4.18 -3.11 -11.86
N CYS A 74 -5.35 -3.78 -11.75
CA CYS A 74 -5.54 -4.94 -10.86
C CYS A 74 -4.81 -6.19 -11.39
N GLY A 75 -4.67 -7.23 -10.58
CA GLY A 75 -3.99 -8.46 -10.98
C GLY A 75 -2.50 -8.46 -10.69
N PHE A 76 -2.02 -7.52 -9.87
CA PHE A 76 -0.64 -7.56 -9.39
C PHE A 76 -0.44 -8.82 -8.54
N ALA A 77 0.53 -9.63 -8.94
CA ALA A 77 1.05 -10.76 -8.18
C ALA A 77 2.52 -10.45 -7.84
N ASP A 78 2.80 -10.22 -6.57
CA ASP A 78 4.11 -9.77 -6.12
C ASP A 78 5.17 -10.87 -6.34
N PRO A 79 6.19 -10.64 -7.20
CA PRO A 79 7.27 -11.61 -7.39
C PRO A 79 8.13 -11.81 -6.14
N ASN A 80 8.08 -10.88 -5.18
CA ASN A 80 8.78 -10.89 -3.90
C ASN A 80 7.83 -11.04 -2.70
N ALA A 81 6.66 -11.67 -2.88
CA ALA A 81 5.60 -11.75 -1.88
C ALA A 81 6.10 -12.13 -0.48
N ALA A 82 7.02 -13.10 -0.36
CA ALA A 82 7.58 -13.51 0.93
C ALA A 82 8.29 -12.36 1.68
N ALA A 83 9.07 -11.54 0.96
CA ALA A 83 9.76 -10.39 1.53
C ALA A 83 8.76 -9.29 1.93
N THR A 84 7.76 -9.04 1.10
CA THR A 84 6.69 -8.07 1.38
C THR A 84 5.87 -8.45 2.62
N ILE A 85 5.52 -9.73 2.76
CA ILE A 85 4.83 -10.25 3.94
C ILE A 85 5.71 -10.11 5.19
N ALA A 86 6.99 -10.45 5.11
CA ALA A 86 7.93 -10.28 6.22
C ALA A 86 8.06 -8.81 6.64
N ALA A 87 8.13 -7.89 5.67
CA ALA A 87 8.14 -6.46 5.93
C ALA A 87 6.84 -6.00 6.62
N ALA A 88 5.69 -6.48 6.18
CA ALA A 88 4.39 -6.18 6.79
C ALA A 88 4.32 -6.69 8.24
N GLN A 89 4.79 -7.90 8.52
CA GLN A 89 4.90 -8.44 9.89
C GLN A 89 5.83 -7.59 10.77
N ALA A 90 6.95 -7.12 10.23
CA ALA A 90 7.83 -6.19 10.93
C ALA A 90 7.13 -4.84 11.21
N GLN A 91 6.23 -4.37 10.33
CA GLN A 91 5.41 -3.20 10.62
C GLN A 91 4.43 -3.44 11.77
N VAL A 92 3.81 -4.63 11.85
CA VAL A 92 2.94 -4.99 12.99
C VAL A 92 3.71 -4.92 14.31
N ALA A 93 4.94 -5.44 14.35
CA ALA A 93 5.79 -5.36 15.53
C ALA A 93 6.10 -3.90 15.94
N LYS A 94 6.35 -3.01 14.97
CA LYS A 94 6.59 -1.58 15.20
C LYS A 94 5.34 -0.83 15.65
N GLN A 95 4.16 -1.22 15.18
CA GLN A 95 2.89 -0.60 15.54
C GLN A 95 2.51 -0.83 17.01
N GLY A 96 3.14 -1.81 17.67
CA GLY A 96 3.14 -1.91 19.12
C GLY A 96 1.74 -1.83 19.72
N PHE A 97 0.78 -2.59 19.14
CA PHE A 97 -0.60 -2.67 19.60
C PHE A 97 -0.65 -3.07 21.07
N LYS A 98 -0.53 -2.10 21.97
CA LYS A 98 -1.10 -2.17 23.30
C LYS A 98 -2.60 -2.09 23.07
N PHE A 99 -3.21 -3.24 22.83
CA PHE A 99 -4.64 -3.42 23.01
C PHE A 99 -4.97 -2.88 24.40
N ARG A 100 -5.57 -1.69 24.46
CA ARG A 100 -6.30 -1.29 25.66
C ARG A 100 -7.51 -2.21 25.68
N ALA A 101 -7.38 -3.26 26.49
CA ALA A 101 -8.49 -4.10 26.92
C ALA A 101 -9.58 -3.24 27.57
#